data_AF-A0A7S0TV20-F1
#
_entry.id   AF-A0A7S0TV20-F1
#
_cell.length_a   1.000
_cell.length_b   1.000
_cell.length_c   1.000
_cell.angle_alpha   90.00
_cell.angle_beta   90.00
_cell.angle_gamma   90.00
#
_symmetry.space_group_name_H-M   'P 1'
#
loop_
_entity.id
_entity.type
_entity.pdbx_description
1 polymer ?
#
loop_
_entity_poly.entity_id
_entity_poly.type
_entity_poly.pdbx_seq_one_letter_code
_entity_poly.pdbx_strand_id
1 'polypeptide(L)'
;VQATSQYGEAAVLIEVGNTAAYGPPPEGFEQILFNIRITAVNQPPSCNFPHPVFASQDAGPMEVPGFAIDLVQGPSSESWQHLVFPITVSSDPPGLFASPPVVDPTGTLLFHAADGRYGRSVLLVTCRDNGGTEFGGVDTRVG
;
A
#
# COMPACT_ATOMS: atom_id res chain seq x y z
N VAL A 1 2.45 -23.55 -15.09
CA VAL A 1 3.33 -22.41 -14.77
C VAL A 1 2.43 -21.18 -14.70
N GLN A 2 1.97 -20.79 -13.52
CA GLN A 2 1.23 -19.54 -13.37
C GLN A 2 2.23 -18.40 -13.57
N ALA A 3 1.99 -17.56 -14.57
CA ALA A 3 2.78 -16.36 -14.79
C ALA A 3 2.58 -15.45 -13.58
N THR A 4 3.63 -15.29 -12.79
CA THR A 4 3.78 -14.20 -11.83
C THR A 4 3.61 -12.87 -12.57
N SER A 5 2.68 -12.03 -12.10
CA SER A 5 2.55 -10.58 -12.35
C SER A 5 3.27 -10.05 -13.61
N GLN A 6 2.80 -10.42 -14.81
CA GLN A 6 3.34 -9.84 -16.05
C GLN A 6 2.61 -8.54 -16.36
N TYR A 7 3.34 -7.43 -16.26
CA TYR A 7 2.91 -6.08 -16.63
C TYR A 7 3.95 -5.49 -17.59
N GLY A 8 3.56 -4.52 -18.40
CA GLY A 8 4.44 -3.96 -19.44
C GLY A 8 3.70 -3.15 -20.49
N GLU A 9 4.45 -2.63 -21.45
CA GLU A 9 3.92 -1.89 -22.59
C GLU A 9 4.27 -2.64 -23.87
N ALA A 10 3.27 -2.83 -24.72
CA ALA A 10 3.44 -3.35 -26.06
C ALA A 10 2.98 -2.30 -27.06
N ALA A 11 3.81 -2.03 -28.06
CA ALA A 11 3.46 -1.14 -29.15
C ALA A 11 3.04 -1.98 -30.37
N VAL A 12 1.87 -1.71 -30.91
CA VAL A 12 1.36 -2.33 -32.15
C VAL A 12 1.42 -1.29 -33.25
N LEU A 13 2.28 -1.53 -34.24
CA LEU A 13 2.36 -0.74 -35.45
C LEU A 13 1.40 -1.32 -36.50
N ILE A 14 0.45 -0.53 -36.97
CA ILE A 14 -0.43 -0.88 -38.08
C ILE A 14 -0.07 -0.02 -39.28
N GLU A 15 0.28 -0.66 -40.39
CA GLU A 15 0.51 0.00 -41.67
C GLU A 15 -0.74 -0.17 -42.53
N VAL A 16 -1.39 0.94 -42.86
CA VAL A 16 -2.57 0.96 -43.73
C VAL A 16 -2.16 1.55 -45.07
N GLY A 17 -2.32 0.78 -46.14
CA GLY A 17 -2.05 1.21 -47.51
C GLY A 17 -3.12 0.70 -48.47
N ASN A 18 -3.34 1.43 -49.57
CA ASN A 18 -4.21 0.98 -50.65
C ASN A 18 -3.45 -0.01 -51.55
N THR A 19 -3.91 -1.26 -51.67
CA THR A 19 -3.35 -2.24 -52.60
C THR A 19 -3.88 -2.02 -54.02
N ALA A 20 -3.50 -0.90 -54.63
CA ALA A 20 -3.71 -0.69 -56.06
C ALA A 20 -2.42 -1.01 -56.84
N ALA A 21 -2.44 -2.20 -57.48
CA ALA A 21 -1.70 -2.60 -58.67
C ALA A 21 -0.24 -3.13 -58.56
N TYR A 22 0.02 -4.14 -59.41
CA TYR A 22 1.31 -4.70 -59.78
C TYR A 22 2.19 -3.59 -60.39
N GLY A 23 3.10 -3.02 -59.60
CA GLY A 23 3.98 -1.91 -59.95
C GLY A 23 4.94 -1.60 -58.80
N PRO A 24 5.96 -0.73 -58.99
CA PRO A 24 6.91 -0.38 -57.93
C PRO A 24 6.16 0.08 -56.66
N PRO A 25 6.71 -0.20 -55.46
CA PRO A 25 5.94 -0.12 -54.21
C PRO A 25 5.29 1.25 -54.05
N PRO A 26 3.97 1.34 -53.77
CA PRO A 26 3.29 2.62 -53.70
C PRO A 26 3.79 3.43 -52.52
N GLU A 27 4.16 4.70 -52.77
CA GLU A 27 4.31 5.70 -51.72
C GLU A 27 2.93 6.00 -51.12
N GLY A 28 2.77 5.88 -49.80
CA GLY A 28 1.53 6.27 -49.11
C GLY A 28 1.00 5.29 -48.05
N PHE A 29 1.87 4.63 -47.28
CA PHE A 29 1.43 3.93 -46.07
C PHE A 29 1.23 4.94 -44.94
N GLU A 30 0.07 4.92 -44.28
CA GLU A 30 -0.10 5.55 -42.98
C GLU A 30 0.25 4.56 -41.88
N GLN A 31 1.12 4.98 -40.96
CA GLN A 31 1.46 4.23 -39.77
C GLN A 31 0.61 4.72 -38.60
N ILE A 32 -0.12 3.80 -37.97
CA ILE A 32 -0.85 4.06 -36.74
C ILE A 32 -0.20 3.22 -35.63
N LEU A 33 0.25 3.89 -34.58
CA LEU A 33 0.82 3.25 -33.41
C LEU A 33 -0.23 3.16 -32.30
N PHE A 34 -0.45 1.95 -31.79
CA PHE A 34 -1.29 1.70 -30.61
C PHE A 34 -0.44 1.18 -29.47
N ASN A 35 -0.47 1.87 -28.33
CA ASN A 35 0.17 1.37 -27.12
C ASN A 35 -0.85 0.58 -26.30
N ILE A 36 -0.51 -0.67 -26.00
CA ILE A 36 -1.24 -1.53 -25.08
C ILE A 36 -0.43 -1.55 -23.78
N ARG A 37 -1.00 -0.95 -22.73
CA ARG A 37 -0.39 -0.95 -21.41
C ARG A 37 -1.09 -1.98 -20.52
N ILE A 38 -0.31 -2.94 -20.03
CA ILE A 38 -0.71 -3.86 -18.97
C ILE A 38 -0.16 -3.28 -17.67
N THR A 39 -1.04 -2.81 -16.79
CA THR A 39 -0.67 -2.25 -15.49
C THR A 39 -0.41 -3.37 -14.48
N ALA A 40 0.55 -3.16 -13.58
CA ALA A 40 0.72 -4.04 -12.43
C ALA A 40 -0.54 -3.95 -11.54
N VAL A 41 -1.01 -5.10 -11.05
CA VAL A 41 -2.11 -5.18 -10.08
C VAL A 41 -1.51 -5.14 -8.68
N ASN A 42 -2.02 -4.24 -7.84
CA ASN A 42 -1.55 -4.05 -6.47
C ASN A 42 -1.57 -5.37 -5.66
N GLN A 43 -0.45 -5.72 -5.04
CA GLN A 43 -0.35 -6.84 -4.11
C GLN A 43 -0.45 -6.36 -2.66
N PRO A 44 -1.06 -7.16 -1.76
CA PRO A 44 -1.27 -6.73 -0.38
C PRO A 44 0.03 -6.53 0.38
N PRO A 45 0.05 -5.57 1.31
CA PRO A 45 1.23 -5.32 2.12
C PRO A 45 1.34 -6.37 3.23
N SER A 46 2.51 -6.44 3.85
CA SER A 46 2.79 -7.30 5.00
C SER A 46 3.43 -6.48 6.12
N CYS A 47 2.94 -6.69 7.34
CA CYS A 47 3.49 -6.10 8.56
C CYS A 47 3.24 -7.07 9.73
N ASN A 48 4.10 -7.05 10.74
CA ASN A 48 4.00 -7.84 11.96
C ASN A 48 3.93 -6.94 13.20
N PHE A 49 3.09 -7.30 14.18
CA PHE A 49 2.93 -6.58 15.46
C PHE A 49 3.34 -7.52 16.61
N PRO A 50 4.61 -7.51 17.05
CA PRO A 50 5.18 -8.62 17.80
C PRO A 50 4.75 -8.64 19.29
N HIS A 51 4.42 -7.48 19.87
CA HIS A 51 4.15 -7.37 21.30
C HIS A 51 3.08 -6.32 21.62
N PRO A 52 2.29 -6.53 22.70
CA PRO A 52 1.49 -5.46 23.29
C PRO A 52 2.40 -4.40 23.94
N VAL A 53 1.88 -3.18 24.07
CA VAL A 53 2.60 -2.04 24.65
C VAL A 53 2.09 -1.77 26.07
N PHE A 54 3.02 -1.47 26.97
CA PHE A 54 2.74 -1.07 28.35
C PHE A 54 3.40 0.28 28.63
N ALA A 55 2.69 1.17 29.31
CA ALA A 55 3.22 2.46 29.76
C ALA A 55 2.76 2.77 31.19
N SER A 56 3.59 3.52 31.90
CA SER A 56 3.16 4.12 33.18
C SER A 56 2.12 5.21 32.90
N GLN A 57 1.18 5.37 33.83
CA GLN A 57 0.14 6.41 33.77
C GLN A 57 0.72 7.85 33.76
N ASP A 58 1.98 8.01 34.17
CA ASP A 58 2.67 9.30 34.26
C ASP A 58 3.94 9.33 33.39
N ALA A 59 4.00 8.48 32.35
CA ALA A 59 5.19 8.35 31.49
C ALA A 59 5.43 9.56 30.57
N GLY A 60 4.47 10.48 30.46
CA GLY A 60 4.48 11.53 29.46
C GLY A 60 4.27 10.97 28.04
N PRO A 61 4.67 11.72 26.99
CA PRO A 61 4.65 11.23 25.61
C PRO A 61 5.51 9.98 25.44
N MET A 62 4.93 8.95 24.83
CA MET A 62 5.56 7.66 24.57
C MET A 62 5.88 7.52 23.09
N GLU A 63 7.11 7.09 22.82
CA GLU A 63 7.56 6.62 21.50
C GLU A 63 7.97 5.15 21.63
N VAL A 64 7.37 4.30 20.81
CA VAL A 64 7.62 2.85 20.81
C VAL A 64 8.06 2.41 19.42
N PRO A 65 9.37 2.52 19.12
CA PRO A 65 9.94 2.02 17.87
C PRO A 65 9.76 0.51 17.75
N GLY A 66 9.56 0.02 16.52
CA GLY A 66 9.35 -1.40 16.27
C GLY A 66 8.02 -1.94 16.79
N PHE A 67 7.03 -1.07 16.98
CA PHE A 67 5.65 -1.49 17.24
C PHE A 67 5.09 -2.30 16.06
N ALA A 68 5.33 -1.83 14.84
CA ALA A 68 5.16 -2.61 13.62
C ALA A 68 6.54 -2.90 12.99
N ILE A 69 6.77 -4.15 12.61
CA ILE A 69 8.01 -4.63 11.99
C ILE A 69 7.71 -5.43 10.72
N ASP A 70 8.76 -5.86 10.01
CA ASP A 70 8.66 -6.62 8.76
C ASP A 70 7.77 -5.91 7.72
N LEU A 71 7.99 -4.60 7.60
CA LEU A 71 7.20 -3.69 6.78
C LEU A 71 7.52 -3.89 5.29
N VAL A 72 6.63 -4.56 4.57
CA VAL A 72 6.75 -4.83 3.14
C VAL A 72 5.50 -4.31 2.45
N GLN A 73 5.67 -3.29 1.61
CA GLN A 73 4.56 -2.74 0.81
C GLN A 73 4.06 -3.68 -0.28
N GLY A 74 4.92 -4.57 -0.77
CA GLY A 74 4.64 -5.47 -1.88
C GLY A 74 5.95 -5.90 -2.54
N PRO A 75 5.91 -6.56 -3.70
CA PRO A 75 7.10 -6.82 -4.51
C PRO A 75 7.87 -5.55 -4.87
N SER A 76 9.10 -5.71 -5.37
CA SER A 76 9.95 -4.57 -5.78
C SER A 76 9.31 -3.66 -6.84
N SER A 77 8.42 -4.23 -7.65
CA SER A 77 7.60 -3.50 -8.63
C SER A 77 6.65 -2.51 -8.01
N GLU A 78 6.41 -2.57 -6.70
CA GLU A 78 5.48 -1.72 -5.98
C GLU A 78 6.21 -0.79 -5.01
N SER A 79 7.55 -0.65 -5.15
CA SER A 79 8.43 0.17 -4.28
C SER A 79 8.07 1.66 -4.18
N TRP A 80 7.18 2.16 -5.04
CA TRP A 80 6.63 3.52 -4.95
C TRP A 80 5.45 3.66 -3.98
N GLN A 81 4.87 2.54 -3.53
CA GLN A 81 3.75 2.56 -2.60
C GLN A 81 4.19 2.96 -1.19
N HIS A 82 3.25 3.43 -0.38
CA HIS A 82 3.50 3.89 0.97
C HIS A 82 2.57 3.19 1.96
N LEU A 83 3.15 2.71 3.06
CA LEU A 83 2.39 2.11 4.15
C LEU A 83 1.76 3.16 5.05
N VAL A 84 0.54 2.88 5.46
CA VAL A 84 -0.22 3.60 6.49
C VAL A 84 -0.83 2.60 7.47
N PHE A 85 -1.04 3.06 8.70
CA PHE A 85 -1.50 2.21 9.80
C PHE A 85 -2.79 2.74 10.43
N PRO A 86 -3.96 2.52 9.80
CA PRO A 86 -5.23 2.89 10.39
C PRO A 86 -5.46 2.17 11.71
N ILE A 87 -5.91 2.91 12.72
CA ILE A 87 -6.26 2.38 14.04
C ILE A 87 -7.78 2.45 14.21
N THR A 88 -8.39 1.32 14.57
CA THR A 88 -9.79 1.23 15.00
C THR A 88 -9.83 0.89 16.49
N VAL A 89 -10.57 1.69 17.26
CA VAL A 89 -10.70 1.48 18.71
C VAL A 89 -11.78 0.43 18.97
N SER A 90 -11.39 -0.71 19.55
CA SER A 90 -12.33 -1.76 19.98
C SER A 90 -12.84 -1.50 21.41
N SER A 91 -11.96 -1.03 22.29
CA SER A 91 -12.32 -0.64 23.65
C SER A 91 -11.32 0.41 24.15
N ASP A 92 -11.79 1.53 24.66
CA ASP A 92 -10.92 2.56 25.24
C ASP A 92 -11.61 3.24 26.44
N PRO A 93 -11.03 3.16 27.65
CA PRO A 93 -11.55 3.88 28.81
C PRO A 93 -11.57 5.39 28.54
N PRO A 94 -12.70 6.09 28.77
CA PRO A 94 -12.82 7.51 28.45
C PRO A 94 -11.72 8.36 29.09
N GLY A 95 -10.95 9.08 28.29
CA GLY A 95 -9.87 9.95 28.76
C GLY A 95 -8.64 9.20 29.26
N LEU A 96 -8.41 7.96 28.82
CA LEU A 96 -7.15 7.24 29.07
C LEU A 96 -5.95 7.94 28.41
N PHE A 97 -6.18 8.63 27.29
CA PHE A 97 -5.15 9.30 26.52
C PHE A 97 -5.31 10.83 26.54
N ALA A 98 -4.20 11.54 26.77
CA ALA A 98 -4.06 12.96 26.52
C ALA A 98 -3.79 13.24 25.02
N SER A 99 -3.05 12.33 24.35
CA SER A 99 -3.00 12.26 22.89
C SER A 99 -3.27 10.82 22.44
N PRO A 100 -4.22 10.60 21.52
CA PRO A 100 -4.56 9.26 21.08
C PRO A 100 -3.37 8.57 20.41
N PRO A 101 -3.34 7.23 20.41
CA PRO A 101 -2.33 6.46 19.73
C PRO A 101 -2.36 6.69 18.21
N VAL A 102 -1.18 6.86 17.62
CA VAL A 102 -0.96 6.89 16.17
C VAL A 102 0.27 6.05 15.83
N VAL A 103 0.27 5.39 14.68
CA VAL A 103 1.43 4.65 14.18
C VAL A 103 1.93 5.33 12.92
N ASP A 104 3.21 5.71 12.93
CA ASP A 104 3.83 6.37 11.79
C ASP A 104 4.25 5.35 10.69
N PRO A 105 4.62 5.81 9.48
CA PRO A 105 5.03 4.92 8.39
C PRO A 105 6.29 4.09 8.68
N THR A 106 7.08 4.44 9.70
CA THR A 106 8.26 3.67 10.12
C THR A 106 7.90 2.52 11.05
N GLY A 107 6.63 2.40 11.44
CA GLY A 107 6.14 1.40 12.39
C GLY A 107 6.34 1.81 13.85
N THR A 108 6.55 3.10 14.14
CA THR A 108 6.66 3.61 15.51
C THR A 108 5.29 4.00 16.03
N LEU A 109 4.91 3.48 17.21
CA LEU A 109 3.70 3.90 17.91
C LEU A 109 4.00 5.13 18.79
N LEU A 110 3.17 6.16 18.64
CA LEU A 110 3.22 7.40 19.41
C LEU A 110 1.90 7.56 20.16
N PHE A 111 1.95 7.83 21.46
CA PHE A 111 0.76 8.14 22.26
C PHE A 111 1.14 8.88 23.54
N HIS A 112 0.16 9.42 24.25
CA HIS A 112 0.37 10.02 25.56
C HIS A 112 -0.79 9.62 26.47
N ALA A 113 -0.50 8.81 27.49
CA ALA A 113 -1.48 8.52 28.54
C ALA A 113 -1.80 9.81 29.32
N ALA A 114 -3.05 9.97 29.76
CA ALA A 114 -3.42 11.10 30.60
C ALA A 114 -2.93 10.88 32.04
N ASP A 115 -2.34 11.92 32.65
CA ASP A 115 -1.78 11.87 34.01
C ASP A 115 -2.77 11.28 35.03
N GLY A 116 -2.29 10.35 35.86
CA GLY A 116 -3.10 9.68 36.87
C GLY A 116 -4.24 8.80 36.32
N ARG A 117 -4.30 8.54 35.01
CA ARG A 117 -5.29 7.64 34.39
C ARG A 117 -4.66 6.28 34.10
N TYR A 118 -5.36 5.23 34.48
CA TYR A 118 -4.94 3.85 34.25
C TYR A 118 -6.09 3.04 33.64
N GLY A 119 -5.73 2.01 32.87
CA GLY A 119 -6.69 1.16 32.19
C GLY A 119 -6.05 0.37 31.05
N ARG A 120 -6.89 -0.34 30.31
CA ARG A 120 -6.49 -1.11 29.14
C ARG A 120 -7.28 -0.64 27.93
N SER A 121 -6.57 -0.16 26.92
CA SER A 121 -7.13 0.10 25.59
C SER A 121 -6.91 -1.12 24.69
N VAL A 122 -7.89 -1.44 23.84
CA VAL A 122 -7.80 -2.49 22.82
C VAL A 122 -7.98 -1.81 21.47
N LEU A 123 -6.90 -1.78 20.71
CA LEU A 123 -6.79 -1.13 19.41
C LEU A 123 -6.57 -2.20 18.35
N LEU A 124 -7.30 -2.10 17.25
CA LEU A 124 -7.07 -2.88 16.04
C LEU A 124 -6.26 -2.03 15.07
N VAL A 125 -5.03 -2.43 14.78
CA VAL A 125 -4.16 -1.74 13.83
C VAL A 125 -4.10 -2.55 12.54
N THR A 126 -4.37 -1.90 11.41
CA THR A 126 -4.31 -2.54 10.09
C THR A 126 -3.08 -2.04 9.33
N CYS A 127 -2.41 -2.92 8.58
CA CYS A 127 -1.34 -2.54 7.66
C CYS A 127 -1.95 -2.33 6.27
N ARG A 128 -1.79 -1.12 5.72
CA ARG A 128 -2.40 -0.72 4.45
C ARG A 128 -1.42 0.02 3.55
N ASP A 129 -1.41 -0.27 2.26
CA ASP A 129 -0.68 0.52 1.24
C ASP A 129 -1.63 1.46 0.46
N ASN A 130 -1.06 2.21 -0.49
CA ASN A 130 -1.78 3.11 -1.39
C ASN A 130 -1.77 2.65 -2.86
N GLY A 131 -1.56 1.36 -3.12
CA GLY A 131 -1.51 0.79 -4.47
C GLY A 131 -2.87 0.69 -5.17
N GLY A 132 -3.96 0.73 -4.40
CA GLY A 132 -5.33 0.76 -4.90
C GLY A 132 -5.96 -0.62 -5.12
N THR A 133 -7.29 -0.65 -5.26
CA THR A 133 -8.08 -1.89 -5.40
C THR A 133 -8.55 -2.18 -6.83
N GLU A 134 -8.12 -1.39 -7.80
CA GLU A 134 -8.46 -1.57 -9.20
C GLU A 134 -7.94 -2.90 -9.74
N PHE A 135 -8.65 -3.47 -10.73
CA PHE A 135 -8.28 -4.74 -11.37
C PHE A 135 -8.10 -5.93 -10.40
N GLY A 136 -8.71 -5.87 -9.21
CA GLY A 136 -8.57 -6.89 -8.17
C GLY A 136 -7.41 -6.66 -7.20
N GLY A 137 -6.83 -5.46 -7.17
CA GLY A 137 -5.82 -5.06 -6.19
C GLY A 137 -6.33 -5.12 -4.76
N VAL A 138 -5.41 -5.29 -3.80
CA VAL A 138 -5.75 -5.42 -2.37
C VAL A 138 -4.82 -4.53 -1.55
N ASP A 139 -5.34 -3.45 -0.97
CA ASP A 139 -4.53 -2.50 -0.18
C ASP A 139 -4.23 -2.98 1.24
N THR A 140 -4.97 -3.96 1.75
CA THR A 140 -5.06 -4.21 3.19
C THR A 140 -4.67 -5.62 3.59
N ARG A 141 -3.87 -5.73 4.65
CA ARG A 141 -3.82 -6.92 5.50
C ARG A 141 -4.33 -6.59 6.90
N VAL A 142 -5.30 -7.39 7.35
CA VAL A 142 -5.75 -7.41 8.73
C VAL A 142 -4.82 -8.35 9.50
N GLY A 143 -4.12 -7.80 10.50
CA GLY A 143 -3.37 -8.54 11.51
C GLY A 143 -4.23 -8.91 12.70
#